data_AF-A0A2V8IFX9-F1
#
_entry.id   AF-A0A2V8IFX9-F1
#
_cell.length_a   1.000
_cell.length_b   1.000
_cell.length_c   1.000
_cell.angle_alpha   90.00
_cell.angle_beta   90.00
_cell.angle_gamma   90.00
#
_symmetry.space_group_name_H-M   'P 1'
#
loop_
_entity.id
_entity.type
_entity.pdbx_description
1 polymer ?
#
loop_
_entity_poly.entity_id
_entity_poly.type
_entity_poly.pdbx_seq_one_letter_code
_entity_poly.pdbx_strand_id
1 'polypeptide(L)'
;MNRRALIKSASAALLAFGFDGCATSRIARKISTFPADARSPLKLSLVEASWDRVIRTTVGLRPHRDSGFVLRAEKLDEKLLVHNYGHGGSGMSLSWGTGYMAAETAAQHDQRLAAVIGCGVTGLTTARQLQRRGFDVTIYAMSVPPDTTSNMSLAGFTPTSGLIENTRRTPEWTEQFRRAAQIAYRQLQLLAGPYYGVSWIYSLNLTDEPEEGPPETGDLLPAELRTGGVRFEPGEHPFPTKYAFRRPFIRIEPSIYLDALVRDFLSFGGR
;
A
#
# COMPACT_ATOMS: atom_id res chain seq x y z
N MET A 1 -38.28 -9.33 72.37
CA MET A 1 -37.26 -10.40 72.31
C MET A 1 -36.45 -10.23 71.03
N ASN A 2 -35.52 -9.26 70.97
CA ASN A 2 -34.10 -9.26 71.36
C ASN A 2 -33.16 -9.89 70.31
N ARG A 3 -32.73 -9.06 69.34
CA ARG A 3 -31.86 -9.34 68.17
C ARG A 3 -30.40 -9.73 68.52
N ARG A 4 -30.10 -10.08 69.78
CA ARG A 4 -28.75 -10.40 70.27
C ARG A 4 -28.52 -11.88 70.59
N ALA A 5 -29.51 -12.75 70.39
CA ALA A 5 -29.39 -14.19 70.66
C ALA A 5 -28.96 -15.03 69.43
N LEU A 6 -29.10 -14.51 68.21
CA LEU A 6 -28.80 -15.29 66.99
C LEU A 6 -27.31 -15.29 66.59
N ILE A 7 -26.50 -14.46 67.25
CA ILE A 7 -25.07 -14.25 66.91
C ILE A 7 -24.14 -15.14 67.78
N LYS A 8 -24.66 -15.88 68.76
CA LYS A 8 -23.84 -16.65 69.72
C LYS A 8 -23.82 -18.18 69.53
N SER A 9 -24.44 -18.73 68.48
CA SER A 9 -24.57 -20.21 68.36
C SER A 9 -24.24 -20.79 66.98
N ALA A 10 -23.24 -20.24 66.27
CA ALA A 10 -22.67 -20.93 65.09
C ALA A 10 -21.16 -20.72 64.93
N SER A 11 -20.47 -20.35 66.00
CA SER A 11 -19.00 -20.32 66.08
C SER A 11 -18.48 -21.67 66.57
N ALA A 12 -18.63 -22.75 65.79
CA ALA A 12 -17.89 -24.01 65.96
C ALA A 12 -18.23 -25.04 64.86
N ALA A 13 -17.63 -24.86 63.67
CA ALA A 13 -17.30 -25.94 62.73
C ALA A 13 -16.25 -25.37 61.76
N LEU A 14 -14.99 -25.26 62.18
CA LEU A 14 -13.91 -26.17 61.78
C LEU A 14 -13.84 -26.41 60.26
N LEU A 15 -13.01 -25.57 59.62
CA LEU A 15 -11.93 -25.94 58.69
C LEU A 15 -12.19 -27.13 57.75
N ALA A 16 -12.42 -26.85 56.46
CA ALA A 16 -11.63 -27.42 55.36
C ALA A 16 -12.07 -26.89 53.98
N PHE A 17 -11.07 -26.72 53.09
CA PHE A 17 -11.14 -26.49 51.63
C PHE A 17 -11.68 -25.12 51.20
N GLY A 18 -11.00 -24.29 50.41
CA GLY A 18 -9.71 -24.35 49.73
C GLY A 18 -9.46 -22.95 49.16
N PHE A 19 -8.22 -22.64 48.79
CA PHE A 19 -7.86 -21.38 48.14
C PHE A 19 -8.69 -21.19 46.87
N ASP A 20 -9.60 -20.22 46.88
CA ASP A 20 -10.27 -19.72 45.68
C ASP A 20 -9.27 -18.80 44.96
N GLY A 21 -8.32 -19.43 44.27
CA GLY A 21 -7.47 -18.75 43.32
C GLY A 21 -8.36 -18.23 42.21
N CYS A 22 -8.34 -16.93 41.95
CA CYS A 22 -8.95 -16.31 40.77
C CYS A 22 -8.37 -16.96 39.50
N ALA A 23 -8.96 -18.08 39.09
CA ALA A 23 -8.78 -18.63 37.78
C ALA A 23 -9.49 -17.66 36.84
N THR A 24 -8.73 -16.73 36.27
CA THR A 24 -9.11 -16.13 35.00
C THR A 24 -9.47 -17.29 34.09
N SER A 25 -10.74 -17.40 33.70
CA SER A 25 -11.11 -18.31 32.63
C SER A 25 -10.37 -17.77 31.41
N ARG A 26 -9.20 -18.35 31.14
CA ARG A 26 -8.66 -18.34 29.79
C ARG A 26 -9.71 -19.09 29.01
N ILE A 27 -10.65 -18.35 28.42
CA ILE A 27 -11.42 -18.81 27.29
C ILE A 27 -10.35 -19.30 26.33
N ALA A 28 -10.12 -20.61 26.32
CA ALA A 28 -9.24 -21.25 25.38
C ALA A 28 -9.86 -20.93 24.03
N ARG A 29 -9.34 -19.88 23.40
CA ARG A 29 -9.77 -19.44 22.09
C ARG A 29 -9.58 -20.67 21.22
N LYS A 30 -10.68 -21.27 20.80
CA LYS A 30 -10.68 -22.42 19.90
C LYS A 30 -10.02 -21.90 18.64
N ILE A 31 -8.69 -22.07 18.54
CA ILE A 31 -7.97 -21.83 17.31
C ILE A 31 -8.68 -22.76 16.34
N SER A 32 -9.39 -22.19 15.38
CA SER A 32 -9.85 -22.94 14.23
C SER A 32 -8.59 -23.39 13.53
N THR A 33 -8.04 -24.52 13.97
CA THR A 33 -7.10 -25.28 13.19
C THR A 33 -7.90 -25.72 11.98
N PHE A 34 -7.79 -24.97 10.89
CA PHE A 34 -7.89 -25.61 9.59
C PHE A 34 -6.98 -26.84 9.70
N PRO A 35 -7.47 -28.06 9.40
CA PRO A 35 -6.56 -29.19 9.31
C PRO A 35 -5.47 -28.72 8.37
N ALA A 36 -4.25 -28.56 8.89
CA ALA A 36 -3.10 -28.40 8.03
C ALA A 36 -3.07 -29.72 7.27
N ASP A 37 -3.66 -29.73 6.08
CA ASP A 37 -3.63 -30.93 5.25
C ASP A 37 -2.15 -31.19 5.04
N ALA A 38 -1.65 -32.29 5.62
CA ALA A 38 -0.23 -32.59 5.64
C ALA A 38 0.34 -32.72 4.20
N ARG A 39 -0.56 -32.77 3.21
CA ARG A 39 -0.30 -32.83 1.78
C ARG A 39 -0.20 -31.46 1.09
N SER A 40 -0.61 -30.35 1.73
CA SER A 40 -0.57 -29.04 1.08
C SER A 40 0.89 -28.57 0.89
N PRO A 41 1.33 -28.30 -0.36
CA PRO A 41 2.63 -27.68 -0.61
C PRO A 41 2.75 -26.26 -0.06
N LEU A 42 1.62 -25.58 0.22
CA LEU A 42 1.59 -24.21 0.70
C LEU A 42 1.53 -24.15 2.24
N LYS A 43 2.69 -24.05 2.88
CA LYS A 43 2.80 -23.87 4.34
C LYS A 43 2.76 -22.39 4.71
N LEU A 44 1.66 -21.97 5.34
CA LEU A 44 1.47 -20.59 5.83
C LEU A 44 1.44 -20.55 7.35
N SER A 45 1.99 -19.49 7.92
CA SER A 45 1.84 -19.19 9.34
C SER A 45 0.45 -18.64 9.59
N LEU A 46 -0.23 -19.13 10.63
CA LEU A 46 -1.53 -18.60 11.02
C LEU A 46 -1.36 -17.18 11.56
N VAL A 47 -2.09 -16.23 10.98
CA VAL A 47 -2.12 -14.85 11.45
C VAL A 47 -3.08 -14.75 12.63
N GLU A 48 -2.60 -14.27 13.77
CA GLU A 48 -3.45 -13.94 14.92
C GLU A 48 -4.18 -12.62 14.65
N ALA A 49 -5.30 -12.70 13.93
CA ALA A 49 -6.17 -11.57 13.62
C ALA A 49 -7.28 -11.43 14.66
N SER A 50 -7.34 -10.29 15.34
CA SER A 50 -8.40 -9.97 16.29
C SER A 50 -8.56 -8.47 16.51
N TRP A 51 -9.77 -8.05 16.91
CA TRP A 51 -10.10 -6.62 17.09
C TRP A 51 -9.25 -5.93 18.18
N ASP A 52 -8.87 -6.66 19.22
CA ASP A 52 -7.95 -6.21 20.27
C ASP A 52 -6.51 -5.99 19.80
N ARG A 53 -6.17 -6.48 18.60
CA ARG A 53 -4.85 -6.31 17.97
C ARG A 53 -4.83 -5.20 16.90
N VAL A 54 -5.93 -4.46 16.75
CA VAL A 54 -5.96 -3.27 15.88
C VAL A 54 -5.17 -2.16 16.56
N ILE A 55 -4.06 -1.76 15.93
CA ILE A 55 -3.17 -0.72 16.48
C ILE A 55 -3.54 0.71 16.05
N ARG A 56 -4.25 0.86 14.91
CA ARG A 56 -4.69 2.16 14.38
C ARG A 56 -5.75 2.00 13.29
N THR A 57 -6.52 3.06 13.09
CA THR A 57 -7.40 3.25 11.92
C THR A 57 -6.98 4.53 11.20
N THR A 58 -6.78 4.45 9.90
CA THR A 58 -6.34 5.57 9.07
C THR A 58 -7.25 5.72 7.86
N VAL A 59 -7.51 6.96 7.44
CA VAL A 59 -8.36 7.27 6.28
C VAL A 59 -7.61 8.20 5.34
N GLY A 60 -7.61 7.87 4.05
CA GLY A 60 -7.04 8.71 3.00
C GLY A 60 -7.99 8.79 1.81
N LEU A 61 -8.19 9.99 1.27
CA LEU A 61 -9.01 10.22 0.09
C LEU A 61 -8.16 10.09 -1.16
N ARG A 62 -8.47 9.10 -2.01
CA ARG A 62 -7.77 8.93 -3.30
C ARG A 62 -8.07 10.13 -4.21
N PRO A 63 -7.05 10.76 -4.83
CA PRO A 63 -7.27 11.84 -5.79
C PRO A 63 -7.68 11.23 -7.15
N HIS A 64 -8.83 10.58 -7.19
CA HIS A 64 -9.37 9.94 -8.39
C HIS A 64 -9.90 10.99 -9.38
N ARG A 65 -9.78 10.66 -10.67
CA ARG A 65 -10.41 11.38 -11.76
C ARG A 65 -10.93 10.37 -12.75
N ASP A 66 -12.17 10.55 -13.18
CA ASP A 66 -12.82 9.66 -14.14
C ASP A 66 -12.03 9.54 -15.45
N SER A 67 -11.38 10.63 -15.88
CA SER A 67 -10.54 10.68 -17.08
C SER A 67 -9.09 10.24 -16.87
N GLY A 68 -8.75 9.72 -15.69
CA GLY A 68 -7.38 9.33 -15.35
C GLY A 68 -6.50 10.47 -14.86
N PHE A 69 -5.24 10.12 -14.60
CA PHE A 69 -4.24 11.11 -14.20
C PHE A 69 -4.01 12.13 -15.31
N VAL A 70 -3.65 13.36 -14.92
CA VAL A 70 -3.28 14.44 -15.82
C VAL A 70 -1.77 14.59 -15.78
N LEU A 71 -1.12 14.36 -16.92
CA LEU A 71 0.27 14.68 -17.17
C LEU A 71 0.38 15.47 -18.48
N ARG A 72 0.48 16.80 -18.39
CA ARG A 72 0.57 17.68 -19.55
C ARG A 72 1.25 18.99 -19.17
N ALA A 73 1.88 19.64 -20.15
CA ALA A 73 2.44 20.96 -19.98
C ALA A 73 1.54 22.03 -20.59
N GLU A 74 1.53 23.21 -19.99
CA GLU A 74 0.98 24.43 -20.58
C GLU A 74 1.81 25.65 -20.13
N LYS A 75 1.65 26.76 -20.84
CA LYS A 75 2.23 28.05 -20.46
C LYS A 75 1.30 28.73 -19.46
N LEU A 76 1.83 29.13 -18.30
CA LEU A 76 1.15 29.98 -17.32
C LEU A 76 1.98 31.25 -17.15
N ASP A 77 1.58 32.32 -17.83
CA ASP A 77 2.41 33.51 -18.03
C ASP A 77 3.82 33.10 -18.48
N GLU A 78 4.88 33.69 -17.95
CA GLU A 78 6.26 33.35 -18.32
C GLU A 78 6.79 32.04 -17.70
N LYS A 79 5.91 31.21 -17.12
CA LYS A 79 6.28 29.93 -16.50
C LYS A 79 5.76 28.73 -17.29
N LEU A 80 6.55 27.67 -17.29
CA LEU A 80 6.10 26.34 -17.69
C LEU A 80 5.34 25.70 -16.52
N LEU A 81 4.07 25.38 -16.72
CA LEU A 81 3.27 24.60 -15.78
C LEU A 81 3.16 23.15 -16.28
N VAL A 82 3.77 22.22 -15.55
CA VAL A 82 3.61 20.79 -15.81
C VAL A 82 2.64 20.20 -14.79
N HIS A 83 1.45 19.84 -15.26
CA HIS A 83 0.46 19.12 -14.46
C HIS A 83 0.95 17.69 -14.24
N ASN A 84 0.86 17.18 -13.01
CA ASN A 84 1.12 15.78 -12.66
C ASN A 84 0.29 15.38 -11.44
N TYR A 85 -1.01 15.11 -11.64
CA TYR A 85 -1.95 14.82 -10.54
C TYR A 85 -3.05 13.85 -10.98
N GLY A 86 -3.90 13.42 -10.03
CA GLY A 86 -5.08 12.63 -10.35
C GLY A 86 -4.86 11.12 -10.45
N HIS A 87 -3.83 10.58 -9.78
CA HIS A 87 -3.42 9.17 -9.90
C HIS A 87 -4.32 8.16 -9.20
N GLY A 88 -5.44 8.58 -8.58
CA GLY A 88 -6.37 7.67 -7.91
C GLY A 88 -5.67 6.73 -6.92
N GLY A 89 -5.91 5.42 -7.03
CA GLY A 89 -5.25 4.39 -6.21
C GLY A 89 -3.85 3.99 -6.67
N SER A 90 -3.34 4.58 -7.76
CA SER A 90 -2.12 4.14 -8.46
C SER A 90 -0.92 5.09 -8.28
N GLY A 91 -1.04 6.11 -7.40
CA GLY A 91 0.01 7.11 -7.19
C GLY A 91 1.37 6.52 -6.84
N MET A 92 1.44 5.58 -5.88
CA MET A 92 2.69 4.91 -5.51
C MET A 92 3.30 4.16 -6.69
N SER A 93 2.48 3.43 -7.44
CA SER A 93 2.87 2.62 -8.59
C SER A 93 3.41 3.43 -9.77
N LEU A 94 2.87 4.64 -10.00
CA LEU A 94 3.14 5.43 -11.22
C LEU A 94 4.07 6.63 -10.99
N SER A 95 4.21 7.07 -9.73
CA SER A 95 4.89 8.31 -9.34
C SER A 95 6.28 8.51 -9.94
N TRP A 96 7.11 7.47 -10.01
CA TRP A 96 8.44 7.55 -10.63
C TRP A 96 8.39 7.74 -12.14
N GLY A 97 7.41 7.14 -12.80
CA GLY A 97 7.21 7.23 -14.24
C GLY A 97 6.64 8.57 -14.65
N THR A 98 5.56 9.02 -14.01
CA THR A 98 5.00 10.34 -14.32
C THR A 98 5.93 11.45 -13.88
N GLY A 99 6.65 11.30 -12.76
CA GLY A 99 7.69 12.23 -12.35
C GLY A 99 8.88 12.29 -13.31
N TYR A 100 9.29 11.15 -13.89
CA TYR A 100 10.32 11.12 -14.93
C TYR A 100 9.88 11.91 -16.16
N MET A 101 8.66 11.65 -16.64
CA MET A 101 8.11 12.30 -17.83
C MET A 101 7.88 13.80 -17.60
N ALA A 102 7.42 14.20 -16.41
CA ALA A 102 7.31 15.61 -16.03
C ALA A 102 8.68 16.31 -16.04
N ALA A 103 9.71 15.66 -15.51
CA ALA A 103 11.07 16.19 -15.51
C ALA A 103 11.70 16.21 -16.91
N GLU A 104 11.34 15.27 -17.79
CA GLU A 104 11.71 15.28 -19.21
C GLU A 104 11.11 16.49 -19.93
N THR A 105 9.84 16.81 -19.69
CA THR A 105 9.22 18.02 -20.23
C THR A 105 9.88 19.29 -19.66
N ALA A 106 10.13 19.35 -18.35
CA ALA A 106 10.78 20.50 -17.73
C ALA A 106 12.18 20.76 -18.29
N ALA A 107 12.94 19.70 -18.61
CA ALA A 107 14.30 19.79 -19.14
C ALA A 107 14.38 20.45 -20.53
N GLN A 108 13.26 20.56 -21.26
CA GLN A 108 13.19 21.27 -22.54
C GLN A 108 13.21 22.80 -22.37
N HIS A 109 12.96 23.30 -21.17
CA HIS A 109 13.04 24.72 -20.85
C HIS A 109 14.43 25.07 -20.33
N ASP A 110 14.95 26.28 -20.55
CA ASP A 110 16.33 26.65 -20.17
C ASP A 110 16.50 26.88 -18.66
N GLN A 111 15.46 27.38 -17.99
CA GLN A 111 15.47 27.61 -16.55
C GLN A 111 15.66 26.29 -15.79
N ARG A 112 16.53 26.30 -14.77
CA ARG A 112 16.81 25.16 -13.89
C ARG A 112 16.23 25.33 -12.48
N LEU A 113 15.35 26.31 -12.30
CA LEU A 113 14.60 26.49 -11.06
C LEU A 113 13.23 25.81 -11.21
N ALA A 114 12.87 24.93 -10.27
CA ALA A 114 11.58 24.26 -10.27
C ALA A 114 10.87 24.38 -8.91
N ALA A 115 9.60 24.75 -8.96
CA ALA A 115 8.69 24.66 -7.83
C ALA A 115 7.80 23.42 -8.00
N VAL A 116 7.79 22.53 -7.02
CA VAL A 116 6.91 21.35 -6.98
C VAL A 116 5.82 21.60 -5.94
N ILE A 117 4.55 21.47 -6.33
CA ILE A 117 3.42 21.68 -5.43
C ILE A 117 2.95 20.34 -4.88
N GLY A 118 3.16 20.12 -3.58
CA GLY A 118 2.78 18.92 -2.83
C GLY A 118 3.97 18.01 -2.49
N CYS A 119 3.98 17.49 -1.26
CA CYS A 119 5.02 16.59 -0.72
C CYS A 119 4.51 15.14 -0.54
N GLY A 120 3.46 14.76 -1.28
CA GLY A 120 3.08 13.35 -1.41
C GLY A 120 4.03 12.59 -2.34
N VAL A 121 3.76 11.31 -2.58
CA VAL A 121 4.64 10.46 -3.41
C VAL A 121 4.90 11.06 -4.80
N THR A 122 3.87 11.56 -5.48
CA THR A 122 4.00 12.16 -6.82
C THR A 122 4.90 13.39 -6.81
N GLY A 123 4.79 14.23 -5.79
CA GLY A 123 5.63 15.42 -5.64
C GLY A 123 7.08 15.06 -5.35
N LEU A 124 7.31 14.18 -4.36
CA LEU A 124 8.63 13.72 -3.98
C LEU A 124 9.37 13.03 -5.13
N THR A 125 8.74 12.11 -5.86
CA THR A 125 9.40 11.45 -7.00
C THR A 125 9.64 12.41 -8.15
N THR A 126 8.75 13.36 -8.41
CA THR A 126 8.96 14.41 -9.42
C THR A 126 10.14 15.29 -9.04
N ALA A 127 10.22 15.74 -7.79
CA ALA A 127 11.32 16.52 -7.26
C ALA A 127 12.67 15.79 -7.39
N ARG A 128 12.71 14.50 -7.04
CA ARG A 128 13.91 13.67 -7.23
C ARG A 128 14.30 13.53 -8.70
N GLN A 129 13.34 13.38 -9.61
CA GLN A 129 13.61 13.28 -11.06
C GLN A 129 14.11 14.60 -11.66
N LEU A 130 13.65 15.74 -11.13
CA LEU A 130 14.14 17.07 -11.46
C LEU A 130 15.57 17.28 -10.93
N GLN A 131 15.84 16.95 -9.66
CA GLN A 131 17.20 17.04 -9.08
C GLN A 131 18.22 16.19 -9.86
N ARG A 132 17.83 14.98 -10.30
CA ARG A 132 18.67 14.12 -11.16
C ARG A 132 19.02 14.75 -12.52
N ARG A 133 18.29 15.80 -12.93
CA ARG A 133 18.50 16.57 -14.16
C ARG A 133 19.11 17.96 -13.91
N GLY A 134 19.62 18.20 -12.70
CA GLY A 134 20.31 19.44 -12.35
C GLY A 134 19.38 20.62 -12.08
N PHE A 135 18.12 20.37 -11.73
CA PHE A 135 17.23 21.43 -11.26
C PHE A 135 17.46 21.72 -9.78
N ASP A 136 17.44 23.00 -9.42
CA ASP A 136 17.23 23.49 -8.06
C ASP A 136 15.74 23.44 -7.75
N VAL A 137 15.36 22.56 -6.83
CA VAL A 137 13.96 22.24 -6.56
C VAL A 137 13.55 22.71 -5.18
N THR A 138 12.42 23.43 -5.13
CA THR A 138 11.71 23.74 -3.87
C THR A 138 10.34 23.06 -3.89
N ILE A 139 10.00 22.32 -2.83
CA ILE A 139 8.67 21.74 -2.63
C ILE A 139 7.83 22.68 -1.77
N TYR A 140 6.72 23.15 -2.32
CA TYR A 140 5.69 23.89 -1.59
C TYR A 140 4.57 22.93 -1.21
N ALA A 141 4.37 22.67 0.08
CA ALA A 141 3.39 21.72 0.53
C ALA A 141 2.63 22.19 1.78
N MET A 142 1.34 21.89 1.82
CA MET A 142 0.49 22.09 3.00
C MET A 142 0.81 21.08 4.11
N SER A 143 1.22 19.87 3.75
CA SER A 143 1.70 18.84 4.67
C SER A 143 2.86 18.05 4.06
N VAL A 144 3.67 17.45 4.92
CA VAL A 144 4.82 16.60 4.59
C VAL A 144 4.63 15.22 5.22
N PRO A 145 5.34 14.16 4.77
CA PRO A 145 5.33 12.90 5.47
C PRO A 145 5.66 13.09 6.97
N PRO A 146 4.96 12.41 7.89
CA PRO A 146 4.02 11.31 7.67
C PRO A 146 2.55 11.70 7.43
N ASP A 147 2.24 12.98 7.25
CA ASP A 147 0.86 13.52 7.25
C ASP A 147 0.29 13.76 5.85
N THR A 148 0.70 12.94 4.87
CA THR A 148 0.18 13.01 3.50
C THR A 148 -0.80 11.89 3.22
N THR A 149 -1.70 12.06 2.24
CA THR A 149 -2.55 10.96 1.73
C THR A 149 -1.72 9.75 1.32
N SER A 150 -0.49 9.96 0.82
CA SER A 150 0.41 8.87 0.45
C SER A 150 0.79 7.99 1.65
N ASN A 151 0.89 8.54 2.85
CA ASN A 151 1.15 7.76 4.07
C ASN A 151 -0.02 6.87 4.49
N MET A 152 -1.24 7.16 4.02
CA MET A 152 -2.45 6.38 4.32
C MET A 152 -2.66 5.18 3.39
N SER A 153 -1.76 4.98 2.42
CA SER A 153 -1.91 3.93 1.42
C SER A 153 -1.53 2.54 1.95
N LEU A 154 -2.30 1.52 1.54
CA LEU A 154 -1.74 0.18 1.42
C LEU A 154 -1.05 0.12 0.06
N ALA A 155 0.29 0.11 0.05
CA ALA A 155 1.03 0.36 -1.17
C ALA A 155 1.74 -0.88 -1.71
N GLY A 156 1.67 -1.01 -3.03
CA GLY A 156 2.43 -1.95 -3.83
C GLY A 156 2.38 -1.50 -5.29
N PHE A 157 2.93 -2.30 -6.20
CA PHE A 157 2.80 -2.05 -7.63
C PHE A 157 1.45 -2.54 -8.15
N THR A 158 0.43 -1.69 -7.96
CA THR A 158 -0.95 -1.88 -8.42
C THR A 158 -1.34 -0.73 -9.36
N PRO A 159 -0.68 -0.60 -10.53
CA PRO A 159 -0.75 0.60 -11.38
C PRO A 159 -2.12 0.85 -12.01
N THR A 160 -3.06 -0.09 -11.91
CA THR A 160 -4.40 0.00 -12.49
C THR A 160 -5.49 0.24 -11.44
N SER A 161 -5.14 0.33 -10.16
CA SER A 161 -6.11 0.42 -9.06
C SER A 161 -6.82 1.77 -9.03
N GLY A 162 -8.14 1.76 -9.33
CA GLY A 162 -9.02 2.93 -9.24
C GLY A 162 -8.47 4.13 -10.00
N LEU A 163 -7.96 3.90 -11.22
CA LEU A 163 -7.20 4.90 -11.98
C LEU A 163 -8.06 5.71 -12.95
N ILE A 164 -8.93 5.05 -13.71
CA ILE A 164 -9.66 5.66 -14.83
C ILE A 164 -10.99 4.92 -15.06
N GLU A 165 -12.02 5.62 -15.53
CA GLU A 165 -13.24 5.01 -16.06
C GLU A 165 -12.99 4.47 -17.47
N ASN A 166 -13.32 3.20 -17.72
CA ASN A 166 -13.07 2.54 -19.01
C ASN A 166 -13.68 3.29 -20.21
N THR A 167 -14.82 3.96 -20.02
CA THR A 167 -15.53 4.74 -21.06
C THR A 167 -14.84 6.06 -21.41
N ARG A 168 -13.94 6.57 -20.55
CA ARG A 168 -13.20 7.82 -20.77
C ARG A 168 -11.75 7.60 -21.20
N ARG A 169 -11.33 6.35 -21.37
CA ARG A 169 -9.97 5.98 -21.78
C ARG A 169 -9.74 6.32 -23.26
N THR A 170 -8.69 7.11 -23.53
CA THR A 170 -8.24 7.38 -24.91
C THR A 170 -6.97 6.59 -25.26
N PRO A 171 -6.67 6.39 -26.56
CA PRO A 171 -5.41 5.76 -26.99
C PRO A 171 -4.17 6.51 -26.51
N GLU A 172 -4.19 7.85 -26.54
CA GLU A 172 -3.07 8.70 -26.15
C GLU A 172 -2.78 8.59 -24.65
N TRP A 173 -3.85 8.59 -23.84
CA TRP A 173 -3.72 8.38 -22.40
C TRP A 173 -3.21 6.98 -22.09
N THR A 174 -3.68 5.97 -22.84
CA THR A 174 -3.23 4.58 -22.68
C THR A 174 -1.73 4.46 -22.94
N GLU A 175 -1.21 5.08 -24.00
CA GLU A 175 0.23 5.07 -24.29
C GLU A 175 1.02 5.82 -23.21
N GLN A 176 0.53 6.99 -22.79
CA GLN A 176 1.13 7.75 -21.69
C GLN A 176 1.19 6.93 -20.40
N PHE A 177 0.12 6.22 -20.06
CA PHE A 177 0.05 5.31 -18.92
C PHE A 177 1.09 4.19 -19.04
N ARG A 178 1.14 3.49 -20.18
CA ARG A 178 2.04 2.34 -20.38
C ARG A 178 3.49 2.75 -20.21
N ARG A 179 3.88 3.88 -20.82
CA ARG A 179 5.21 4.47 -20.65
C ARG A 179 5.51 4.77 -19.18
N ALA A 180 4.59 5.42 -18.46
CA ALA A 180 4.77 5.73 -17.05
C ALA A 180 4.89 4.45 -16.20
N ALA A 181 4.06 3.44 -16.45
CA ALA A 181 4.10 2.16 -15.73
C ALA A 181 5.41 1.41 -15.95
N GLN A 182 5.93 1.35 -17.18
CA GLN A 182 7.21 0.70 -17.48
C GLN A 182 8.38 1.36 -16.76
N ILE A 183 8.45 2.70 -16.81
CA ILE A 183 9.50 3.46 -16.11
C ILE A 183 9.41 3.26 -14.61
N ALA A 184 8.20 3.38 -14.05
CA ALA A 184 7.99 3.27 -12.61
C ALA A 184 8.30 1.86 -12.10
N TYR A 185 7.91 0.82 -12.84
CA TYR A 185 8.19 -0.57 -12.50
C TYR A 185 9.70 -0.81 -12.40
N ARG A 186 10.47 -0.43 -13.43
CA ARG A 186 11.93 -0.54 -13.42
C ARG A 186 12.55 0.22 -12.26
N GLN A 187 12.09 1.44 -11.98
CA GLN A 187 12.61 2.24 -10.89
C GLN A 187 12.33 1.61 -9.53
N LEU A 188 11.12 1.08 -9.30
CA LEU A 188 10.76 0.40 -8.06
C LEU A 188 11.56 -0.89 -7.85
N GLN A 189 11.88 -1.63 -8.92
CA GLN A 189 12.78 -2.78 -8.83
C GLN A 189 14.19 -2.38 -8.35
N LEU A 190 14.72 -1.24 -8.81
CA LEU A 190 16.03 -0.72 -8.38
C LEU A 190 16.02 -0.20 -6.93
N LEU A 191 14.86 0.15 -6.39
CA LEU A 191 14.70 0.62 -5.03
C LEU A 191 14.43 -0.52 -4.03
N ALA A 192 14.32 -1.76 -4.52
CA ALA A 192 14.10 -2.92 -3.67
C ALA A 192 15.20 -3.04 -2.61
N GLY A 193 14.81 -3.02 -1.34
CA GLY A 193 15.71 -3.03 -0.22
C GLY A 193 15.12 -2.33 1.02
N PRO A 194 15.75 -2.54 2.19
CA PRO A 194 15.27 -2.01 3.45
C PRO A 194 15.30 -0.48 3.51
N TYR A 195 16.21 0.17 2.79
CA TYR A 195 16.33 1.64 2.81
C TYR A 195 15.05 2.35 2.36
N TYR A 196 14.44 1.88 1.26
CA TYR A 196 13.20 2.44 0.72
C TYR A 196 11.95 1.70 1.22
N GLY A 197 12.09 0.63 2.01
CA GLY A 197 10.94 -0.20 2.40
C GLY A 197 10.23 -0.83 1.20
N VAL A 198 10.96 -1.11 0.11
CA VAL A 198 10.44 -1.75 -1.10
C VAL A 198 10.88 -3.21 -1.10
N SER A 199 9.94 -4.13 -1.23
CA SER A 199 10.25 -5.57 -1.18
C SER A 199 9.38 -6.37 -2.13
N TRP A 200 9.90 -7.51 -2.59
CA TRP A 200 9.10 -8.52 -3.26
C TRP A 200 8.42 -9.40 -2.22
N ILE A 201 7.10 -9.52 -2.30
CA ILE A 201 6.32 -10.44 -1.48
C ILE A 201 5.37 -11.24 -2.38
N TYR A 202 4.74 -12.28 -1.82
CA TYR A 202 3.72 -13.02 -2.53
C TYR A 202 2.33 -12.55 -2.10
N SER A 203 1.45 -12.28 -3.07
CA SER A 203 0.01 -12.18 -2.85
C SER A 203 -0.66 -13.52 -3.13
N LEU A 204 -1.71 -13.83 -2.37
CA LEU A 204 -2.61 -14.95 -2.63
C LEU A 204 -3.98 -14.40 -3.02
N ASN A 205 -4.47 -14.79 -4.20
CA ASN A 205 -5.85 -14.61 -4.60
C ASN A 205 -6.59 -15.94 -4.40
N LEU A 206 -7.72 -15.92 -3.70
CA LEU A 206 -8.51 -17.09 -3.37
C LEU A 206 -9.81 -17.06 -4.18
N THR A 207 -10.12 -18.14 -4.88
CA THR A 207 -11.28 -18.17 -5.79
C THR A 207 -11.81 -19.60 -5.97
N ASP A 208 -13.10 -19.74 -6.24
CA ASP A 208 -13.72 -21.00 -6.64
C ASP A 208 -13.70 -21.21 -8.17
N GLU A 209 -13.30 -20.19 -8.92
CA GLU A 209 -13.16 -20.22 -10.37
C GLU A 209 -11.81 -20.80 -10.80
N PRO A 210 -11.77 -21.66 -11.85
CA PRO A 210 -10.55 -22.35 -12.28
C PRO A 210 -9.51 -21.43 -12.93
N GLU A 211 -9.95 -20.25 -13.38
CA GLU A 211 -9.13 -19.23 -14.00
C GLU A 211 -9.29 -17.92 -13.22
N GLU A 212 -8.22 -17.13 -13.16
CA GLU A 212 -8.37 -15.74 -12.72
C GLU A 212 -9.18 -14.99 -13.77
N GLY A 213 -10.20 -14.26 -13.32
CA GLY A 213 -10.95 -13.35 -14.19
C GLY A 213 -10.03 -12.35 -14.89
N PRO A 214 -10.46 -11.76 -16.02
CA PRO A 214 -9.66 -10.75 -16.70
C PRO A 214 -9.35 -9.59 -15.73
N PRO A 215 -8.20 -8.91 -15.88
CA PRO A 215 -7.89 -7.75 -15.04
C PRO A 215 -9.04 -6.75 -15.08
N GLU A 216 -9.41 -6.14 -13.94
CA GLU A 216 -10.53 -5.18 -13.86
C GLU A 216 -10.42 -4.02 -14.89
N THR A 217 -9.19 -3.69 -15.30
CA THR A 217 -8.89 -2.64 -16.29
C THR A 217 -8.65 -3.17 -17.72
N GLY A 218 -8.94 -4.44 -17.98
CA GLY A 218 -8.65 -5.12 -19.24
C GLY A 218 -7.15 -5.11 -19.58
N ASP A 219 -6.82 -4.90 -20.86
CA ASP A 219 -5.44 -4.92 -21.39
C ASP A 219 -4.64 -3.62 -21.15
N LEU A 220 -4.96 -2.89 -20.08
CA LEU A 220 -4.30 -1.63 -19.75
C LEU A 220 -2.84 -1.86 -19.33
N LEU A 221 -2.60 -2.84 -18.44
CA LEU A 221 -1.27 -3.18 -17.97
C LEU A 221 -0.52 -4.04 -19.01
N PRO A 222 0.62 -3.59 -19.56
CA PRO A 222 1.40 -4.36 -20.52
C PRO A 222 1.80 -5.74 -19.98
N ALA A 223 1.86 -6.74 -20.86
CA ALA A 223 2.11 -8.13 -20.49
C ALA A 223 3.46 -8.33 -19.79
N GLU A 224 4.48 -7.56 -20.19
CA GLU A 224 5.82 -7.59 -19.61
C GLU A 224 5.89 -7.07 -18.16
N LEU A 225 4.87 -6.31 -17.72
CA LEU A 225 4.76 -5.85 -16.33
C LEU A 225 3.93 -6.81 -15.47
N ARG A 226 3.34 -7.85 -16.07
CA ARG A 226 2.58 -8.87 -15.35
C ARG A 226 3.54 -9.91 -14.81
N THR A 227 3.45 -10.16 -13.51
CA THR A 227 4.19 -11.24 -12.87
C THR A 227 3.46 -12.57 -13.09
N GLY A 228 4.21 -13.61 -13.44
CA GLY A 228 3.71 -14.98 -13.46
C GLY A 228 3.18 -15.42 -12.09
N GLY A 229 2.41 -16.50 -12.06
CA GLY A 229 1.83 -17.03 -10.84
C GLY A 229 1.84 -18.55 -10.81
N VAL A 230 1.67 -19.09 -9.60
CA VAL A 230 1.43 -20.51 -9.38
C VAL A 230 -0.03 -20.67 -8.99
N ARG A 231 -0.76 -21.50 -9.73
CA ARG A 231 -2.09 -21.96 -9.33
C ARG A 231 -1.94 -23.17 -8.41
N PHE A 232 -2.74 -23.21 -7.37
CA PHE A 232 -2.92 -24.35 -6.48
C PHE A 232 -4.30 -24.96 -6.74
N GLU A 233 -4.32 -26.27 -6.93
CA GLU A 233 -5.52 -27.08 -7.15
C GLU A 233 -6.26 -27.39 -5.83
N PRO A 234 -7.50 -27.92 -5.89
CA PRO A 234 -8.21 -28.37 -4.70
C PRO A 234 -7.38 -29.35 -3.87
N GLY A 235 -7.20 -29.04 -2.58
CA GLY A 235 -6.39 -29.83 -1.64
C GLY A 235 -4.90 -29.45 -1.59
N GLU A 236 -4.42 -28.58 -2.48
CA GLU A 236 -3.03 -28.11 -2.46
C GLU A 236 -2.80 -26.87 -1.57
N HIS A 237 -3.86 -26.31 -0.98
CA HIS A 237 -3.79 -25.14 -0.12
C HIS A 237 -4.77 -25.26 1.07
N PRO A 238 -4.53 -24.54 2.19
CA PRO A 238 -5.34 -24.69 3.40
C PRO A 238 -6.65 -23.86 3.40
N PHE A 239 -6.91 -23.06 2.36
CA PHE A 239 -8.09 -22.19 2.29
C PHE A 239 -9.36 -22.95 1.85
N PRO A 240 -10.55 -22.45 2.21
CA PRO A 240 -11.82 -23.11 1.89
C PRO A 240 -12.26 -22.98 0.42
N THR A 241 -11.58 -22.18 -0.40
CA THR A 241 -11.85 -22.05 -1.84
C THR A 241 -11.34 -23.27 -2.61
N LYS A 242 -11.80 -23.48 -3.84
CA LYS A 242 -11.28 -24.56 -4.70
C LYS A 242 -9.86 -24.30 -5.20
N TYR A 243 -9.55 -23.05 -5.50
CA TYR A 243 -8.26 -22.65 -6.07
C TYR A 243 -7.63 -21.50 -5.29
N ALA A 244 -6.31 -21.41 -5.39
CA ALA A 244 -5.55 -20.25 -4.96
C ALA A 244 -4.47 -19.90 -5.99
N PHE A 245 -4.24 -18.62 -6.22
CA PHE A 245 -3.20 -18.13 -7.10
C PHE A 245 -2.18 -17.33 -6.31
N ARG A 246 -0.92 -17.77 -6.36
CA ARG A 246 0.20 -17.07 -5.71
C ARG A 246 1.03 -16.34 -6.74
N ARG A 247 1.18 -15.03 -6.58
CA ARG A 247 1.95 -14.16 -7.48
C ARG A 247 2.94 -13.32 -6.70
N PRO A 248 4.19 -13.16 -7.16
CA PRO A 248 5.08 -12.17 -6.58
C PRO A 248 4.59 -10.77 -6.96
N PHE A 249 4.68 -9.81 -6.07
CA PHE A 249 4.45 -8.40 -6.37
C PHE A 249 5.34 -7.52 -5.49
N ILE A 250 5.54 -6.28 -5.93
CA ILE A 250 6.29 -5.28 -5.18
C ILE A 250 5.39 -4.69 -4.11
N ARG A 251 5.76 -4.83 -2.84
CA ARG A 251 5.23 -4.08 -1.69
C ARG A 251 6.04 -2.80 -1.49
N ILE A 252 5.36 -1.72 -1.13
CA ILE A 252 5.96 -0.46 -0.73
C ILE A 252 5.45 -0.16 0.68
N GLU A 253 6.33 0.13 1.62
CA GLU A 253 5.95 0.55 2.98
C GLU A 253 5.95 2.08 3.07
N PRO A 254 4.79 2.76 3.05
CA PRO A 254 4.75 4.21 2.83
C PRO A 254 5.53 5.02 3.84
N SER A 255 5.50 4.64 5.12
CA SER A 255 6.22 5.36 6.17
C SER A 255 7.74 5.31 5.98
N ILE A 256 8.30 4.16 5.60
CA ILE A 256 9.75 4.05 5.33
C ILE A 256 10.08 4.74 4.00
N TYR A 257 9.26 4.48 2.99
CA TYR A 257 9.49 4.93 1.63
C TYR A 257 9.47 6.45 1.50
N LEU A 258 8.43 7.10 2.04
CA LEU A 258 8.29 8.56 1.94
C LEU A 258 9.34 9.29 2.77
N ASP A 259 9.68 8.79 3.96
CA ASP A 259 10.75 9.35 4.78
C ASP A 259 12.12 9.23 4.08
N ALA A 260 12.38 8.11 3.41
CA ALA A 260 13.59 7.94 2.59
C ALA A 260 13.62 8.92 1.41
N LEU A 261 12.50 9.15 0.73
CA LEU A 261 12.41 10.12 -0.36
C LEU A 261 12.62 11.56 0.13
N VAL A 262 12.07 11.94 1.28
CA VAL A 262 12.31 13.26 1.90
C VAL A 262 13.78 13.41 2.25
N ARG A 263 14.38 12.40 2.89
CA ARG A 263 15.81 12.41 3.24
C ARG A 263 16.68 12.59 2.01
N ASP A 264 16.41 11.83 0.95
CA ASP A 264 17.14 11.95 -0.32
C ASP A 264 16.90 13.32 -0.97
N PHE A 265 15.68 13.84 -0.96
CA PHE A 265 15.38 15.16 -1.52
C PHE A 265 16.22 16.26 -0.84
N LEU A 266 16.23 16.27 0.49
CA LEU A 266 17.01 17.22 1.29
C LEU A 266 18.53 17.02 1.11
N SER A 267 18.99 15.77 1.06
CA SER A 267 20.42 15.44 0.88
C SER A 267 20.99 15.92 -0.47
N PHE A 268 20.12 16.12 -1.46
CA PHE A 268 20.47 16.66 -2.78
C PHE A 268 20.09 18.15 -2.91
N GLY A 269 20.06 18.89 -1.81
CA GLY A 269 19.89 20.36 -1.79
C GLY A 269 18.46 20.84 -1.99
N GLY A 270 17.47 19.95 -1.88
CA GLY A 270 16.06 20.30 -1.94
C GLY A 270 15.65 21.22 -0.79
N ARG A 271 14.73 22.14 -1.06
CA ARG A 271 14.14 23.06 -0.08
C ARG A 271 12.65 22.84 0.09
#